data_AF-A0AAD4SG02-F1
#
_entry.id   AF-A0AAD4SG02-F1
#
_cell.length_a   1.000
_cell.length_b   1.000
_cell.length_c   1.000
_cell.angle_alpha   90.00
_cell.angle_beta   90.00
_cell.angle_gamma   90.00
#
_symmetry.space_group_name_H-M   'P 1'
#
loop_
_entity.id
_entity.type
_entity.pdbx_description
1 polymer ?
#
loop_
_entity_poly.entity_id
_entity_poly.type
_entity_poly.pdbx_seq_one_letter_code
_entity_poly.pdbx_strand_id
1 'polypeptide(L)'
;MDCFSLQHHPLVPHKFINSSSCNNRYFVAPWSLVPIKTNSWCREVRFTGSVFDESSMKKENQNGSLPFKTLKAEITQETVDFFVSDAEGDPDCPTDGFSSIDQALVALRQGKFVIAVDDENDGTEGDLIMAASLINTQSMGFMVKHGSGIISVGMKEDDLERLNLPLMSSFGEDEDSAAPSFTITVDAKIGVSSGVSASDRAKTVLALSSPNSKAEDFRKPGHVFPLKYRNGGVLSKAGHTEASVDLVGLAGFRHVSVLSAIIDADDGSMARLPYLRKLVAEHGLPIILITDLIRYRRKREKLVERTGISRLPTKWGLFEAYCYRSKLDGMEHVAVVKGSIENGEDVLVRVHSECLTGDIFGSARCDCGNQLSLAMEIIEQAGRGVMIYLRGHEGRGIGLGHKLQAYNLQDQGHDTVEANLELGFAADARDYGIGAQMLRDIGVRTMRLMTNNPAKFTGLKGYGLAVVERVPVITPITEENKRYLETKRTKMGHIYASDLSGALASFRDPDINVTDQDQQDNET
;
A
#
# COMPACT_ATOMS: atom_id res chain seq x y z
N MET A 1 37.47 -72.74 48.10
CA MET A 1 38.83 -72.28 47.80
C MET A 1 38.82 -71.82 46.35
N ASP A 2 38.58 -70.58 45.94
CA ASP A 2 38.33 -69.25 46.53
C ASP A 2 37.74 -68.43 45.34
N CYS A 3 36.89 -67.38 45.41
CA CYS A 3 36.20 -66.67 46.47
C CYS A 3 35.04 -65.84 45.82
N PHE A 4 33.86 -65.84 46.47
CA PHE A 4 32.72 -64.87 46.55
C PHE A 4 32.58 -63.71 45.51
N SER A 5 31.39 -63.26 45.08
CA SER A 5 30.11 -63.03 45.77
C SER A 5 28.94 -62.82 44.78
N LEU A 6 27.73 -63.21 45.21
CA LEU A 6 26.42 -62.95 44.61
C LEU A 6 25.91 -61.50 44.86
N GLN A 7 24.92 -61.09 44.05
CA GLN A 7 23.61 -60.48 44.41
C GLN A 7 23.15 -59.23 43.64
N HIS A 8 21.81 -59.21 43.48
CA HIS A 8 20.92 -58.37 42.69
C HIS A 8 20.75 -56.91 43.16
N HIS A 9 20.52 -56.02 42.16
CA HIS A 9 19.64 -54.82 42.08
C HIS A 9 19.74 -53.71 43.16
N PRO A 10 19.62 -52.41 42.80
CA PRO A 10 18.28 -51.89 42.49
C PRO A 10 18.15 -50.67 41.54
N LEU A 11 16.99 -50.65 40.86
CA LEU A 11 16.25 -49.43 40.51
C LEU A 11 15.65 -48.87 41.80
N VAL A 12 15.99 -47.64 42.22
CA VAL A 12 15.19 -46.85 43.16
C VAL A 12 15.26 -45.35 42.81
N PRO A 13 14.13 -44.63 42.89
CA PRO A 13 13.95 -43.24 42.49
C PRO A 13 14.05 -42.25 43.67
N HIS A 14 14.28 -40.96 43.39
CA HIS A 14 13.96 -39.84 44.30
C HIS A 14 13.58 -38.60 43.46
N LYS A 15 12.29 -38.22 43.40
CA LYS A 15 11.57 -37.27 44.28
C LYS A 15 12.24 -35.90 44.41
N PHE A 16 11.62 -34.88 43.82
CA PHE A 16 11.49 -33.56 44.44
C PHE A 16 10.01 -33.22 44.63
N ILE A 17 9.72 -32.73 45.84
CA ILE A 17 8.42 -32.36 46.39
C ILE A 17 8.33 -30.83 46.40
N ASN A 18 7.30 -30.29 45.74
CA ASN A 18 6.29 -29.29 46.15
C ASN A 18 6.63 -27.92 46.81
N SER A 19 5.65 -27.00 46.60
CA SER A 19 5.40 -25.63 47.09
C SER A 19 6.01 -24.50 46.23
N SER A 20 5.27 -23.49 45.73
CA SER A 20 4.08 -22.81 46.27
C SER A 20 3.20 -22.14 45.18
N SER A 21 1.95 -21.91 45.59
CA SER A 21 0.73 -21.30 44.99
C SER A 21 0.92 -19.95 44.25
N CYS A 22 0.10 -19.59 43.25
CA CYS A 22 -1.30 -19.16 43.46
C CYS A 22 -2.27 -19.44 42.30
N ASN A 23 -3.45 -19.92 42.69
CA ASN A 23 -4.69 -20.09 41.92
C ASN A 23 -5.21 -18.78 41.33
N ASN A 24 -5.82 -18.85 40.14
CA ASN A 24 -7.25 -18.52 40.05
C ASN A 24 -7.90 -19.25 38.86
N ARG A 25 -8.75 -20.24 39.17
CA ARG A 25 -9.71 -20.82 38.23
C ARG A 25 -10.97 -19.95 38.28
N TYR A 26 -11.57 -19.64 37.14
CA TYR A 26 -13.03 -19.60 37.07
C TYR A 26 -13.54 -20.28 35.80
N PHE A 27 -14.46 -21.21 36.07
CA PHE A 27 -15.22 -22.04 35.16
C PHE A 27 -16.23 -21.22 34.35
N VAL A 28 -16.51 -21.69 33.13
CA VAL A 28 -17.65 -21.30 32.31
C VAL A 28 -18.84 -22.21 32.64
N ALA A 29 -20.04 -21.63 32.83
CA ALA A 29 -21.32 -22.23 32.44
C ALA A 29 -22.43 -21.15 32.33
N PRO A 30 -23.43 -21.35 31.46
CA PRO A 30 -24.33 -20.32 30.90
C PRO A 30 -25.63 -20.19 31.72
N TRP A 31 -26.53 -19.24 31.39
CA TRP A 31 -27.98 -19.35 31.66
C TRP A 31 -28.85 -18.44 30.77
N SER A 32 -30.08 -18.90 30.60
CA SER A 32 -31.13 -18.56 29.64
C SER A 32 -32.17 -17.51 30.13
N LEU A 33 -32.98 -17.02 29.17
CA LEU A 33 -34.22 -16.19 29.22
C LEU A 33 -35.15 -16.51 30.44
N VAL A 34 -36.02 -15.65 31.01
CA VAL A 34 -37.22 -14.91 30.47
C VAL A 34 -37.74 -13.81 31.51
N PRO A 35 -38.92 -13.13 31.43
CA PRO A 35 -39.08 -11.65 31.29
C PRO A 35 -39.82 -10.89 32.46
N ILE A 36 -40.17 -9.59 32.24
CA ILE A 36 -41.46 -8.87 32.62
C ILE A 36 -41.34 -7.50 33.36
N LYS A 37 -42.00 -6.49 32.75
CA LYS A 37 -42.75 -5.26 33.20
C LYS A 37 -42.07 -3.97 33.74
N THR A 38 -42.22 -2.93 32.90
CA THR A 38 -42.84 -1.59 33.11
C THR A 38 -42.85 -0.94 34.51
N ASN A 39 -42.39 0.33 34.58
CA ASN A 39 -43.24 1.44 35.03
C ASN A 39 -42.68 2.82 34.61
N SER A 40 -43.61 3.70 34.24
CA SER A 40 -43.43 5.12 33.93
C SER A 40 -43.07 5.96 35.16
N TRP A 41 -42.43 7.12 34.96
CA TRP A 41 -42.92 8.36 35.57
C TRP A 41 -42.45 9.57 34.74
N CYS A 42 -43.43 10.35 34.27
CA CYS A 42 -43.26 11.67 33.67
C CYS A 42 -43.05 12.74 34.75
N ARG A 43 -42.30 13.79 34.43
CA ARG A 43 -42.59 15.12 34.95
C ARG A 43 -42.12 16.20 33.97
N GLU A 44 -43.10 16.91 33.42
CA GLU A 44 -42.96 18.18 32.73
C GLU A 44 -42.40 19.27 33.66
N VAL A 45 -41.60 20.17 33.11
CA VAL A 45 -41.64 21.60 33.47
C VAL A 45 -41.51 22.40 32.16
N ARG A 46 -42.60 23.08 31.79
CA ARG A 46 -42.58 24.23 30.88
C ARG A 46 -42.18 25.47 31.68
N PHE A 47 -41.39 26.36 31.08
CA PHE A 47 -41.57 27.80 31.27
C PHE A 47 -41.25 28.55 29.98
N THR A 48 -42.06 29.59 29.76
CA THR A 48 -42.24 30.39 28.56
C THR A 48 -41.60 31.78 28.70
N GLY A 49 -41.00 32.30 27.63
CA GLY A 49 -41.35 33.63 27.09
C GLY A 49 -40.48 34.89 27.37
N SER A 50 -40.44 35.73 26.32
CA SER A 50 -40.00 37.15 26.18
C SER A 50 -38.49 37.41 25.99
N VAL A 51 -38.00 37.93 24.84
CA VAL A 51 -38.19 39.21 24.10
C VAL A 51 -37.44 40.38 24.74
N PHE A 52 -36.48 40.96 24.00
CA PHE A 52 -35.96 42.36 23.93
C PHE A 52 -34.55 42.28 23.28
N ASP A 53 -34.02 43.19 22.45
CA ASP A 53 -34.48 44.12 21.41
C ASP A 53 -33.18 44.62 20.74
N GLU A 54 -33.24 45.05 19.48
CA GLU A 54 -32.14 45.68 18.75
C GLU A 54 -31.82 47.07 19.34
N SER A 55 -30.54 47.44 19.40
CA SER A 55 -29.99 48.56 18.59
C SER A 55 -28.66 49.12 19.12
N SER A 56 -27.85 49.56 18.14
CA SER A 56 -26.90 50.68 18.22
C SER A 56 -25.50 50.45 18.79
N MET A 57 -24.51 50.29 17.90
CA MET A 57 -23.44 51.29 17.73
C MET A 57 -22.77 51.15 16.35
N LYS A 58 -22.99 52.14 15.50
CA LYS A 58 -22.18 52.45 14.31
C LYS A 58 -20.84 53.03 14.76
N LYS A 59 -19.73 52.59 14.15
CA LYS A 59 -18.57 53.43 13.82
C LYS A 59 -17.91 52.91 12.55
N GLU A 60 -17.99 53.72 11.50
CA GLU A 60 -17.15 53.67 10.30
C GLU A 60 -15.73 54.15 10.61
N ASN A 61 -14.74 53.52 9.96
CA ASN A 61 -13.64 54.17 9.22
C ASN A 61 -12.82 53.04 8.56
N GLN A 62 -13.00 52.82 7.26
CA GLN A 62 -12.15 53.33 6.17
C GLN A 62 -10.65 53.02 6.33
N ASN A 63 -10.16 52.04 5.56
CA ASN A 63 -8.94 52.19 4.78
C ASN A 63 -8.75 51.06 3.74
N GLY A 64 -8.77 51.47 2.46
CA GLY A 64 -7.90 51.00 1.37
C GLY A 64 -7.85 49.51 1.01
N SER A 65 -8.75 49.06 0.14
CA SER A 65 -8.50 47.89 -0.71
C SER A 65 -7.60 48.30 -1.88
N LEU A 66 -6.36 47.78 -1.90
CA LEU A 66 -5.52 47.78 -3.09
C LEU A 66 -5.89 46.56 -3.95
N PRO A 67 -6.11 46.71 -5.27
CA PRO A 67 -6.44 45.59 -6.13
C PRO A 67 -5.19 44.75 -6.39
N PHE A 68 -5.21 43.47 -6.04
CA PHE A 68 -4.19 42.51 -6.46
C PHE A 68 -4.26 42.36 -7.98
N LYS A 69 -3.23 42.86 -8.66
CA LYS A 69 -3.07 42.76 -10.11
C LYS A 69 -2.60 41.34 -10.43
N THR A 70 -3.44 40.56 -11.10
CA THR A 70 -3.06 39.23 -11.61
C THR A 70 -1.96 39.40 -12.67
N LEU A 71 -0.72 39.06 -12.32
CA LEU A 71 0.39 38.97 -13.26
C LEU A 71 0.17 37.73 -14.14
N LYS A 72 -0.11 37.96 -15.43
CA LYS A 72 0.01 36.92 -16.45
C LYS A 72 1.50 36.57 -16.57
N ALA A 73 1.88 35.35 -16.19
CA ALA A 73 3.19 34.82 -16.53
C ALA A 73 3.22 34.52 -18.04
N GLU A 74 4.15 35.16 -18.75
CA GLU A 74 4.45 34.83 -20.14
C GLU A 74 5.18 33.49 -20.20
N ILE A 75 4.68 32.60 -21.05
CA ILE A 75 5.24 31.27 -21.31
C ILE A 75 6.55 31.46 -22.07
N THR A 76 7.70 31.16 -21.46
CA THR A 76 9.01 31.16 -22.11
C THR A 76 9.36 29.76 -22.65
N GLN A 77 10.11 29.76 -23.76
CA GLN A 77 10.44 28.58 -24.58
C GLN A 77 11.19 27.46 -23.82
N GLU A 78 11.75 27.73 -22.65
CA GLU A 78 12.42 26.75 -21.78
C GLU A 78 11.45 25.76 -21.10
N THR A 79 10.14 26.02 -21.10
CA THR A 79 9.14 25.07 -20.56
C THR A 79 8.84 23.89 -21.49
N VAL A 80 9.35 23.90 -22.72
CA VAL A 80 9.04 22.87 -23.73
C VAL A 80 9.91 21.61 -23.58
N ASP A 81 11.08 21.69 -22.93
CA ASP A 81 11.93 20.51 -22.65
C ASP A 81 11.55 19.77 -21.35
N PHE A 82 10.43 20.13 -20.73
CA PHE A 82 9.94 19.52 -19.49
C PHE A 82 8.97 18.33 -19.72
N PHE A 83 8.88 17.82 -20.95
CA PHE A 83 8.15 16.59 -21.22
C PHE A 83 8.93 15.41 -20.66
N VAL A 84 8.46 14.92 -19.52
CA VAL A 84 8.48 13.52 -19.06
C VAL A 84 9.70 12.74 -19.56
N SER A 85 10.70 12.57 -18.69
CA SER A 85 11.65 11.46 -18.79
C SER A 85 10.93 10.21 -19.27
N ASP A 86 11.28 9.73 -20.47
CA ASP A 86 10.71 8.54 -21.11
C ASP A 86 11.11 7.23 -20.41
N ALA A 87 11.78 7.29 -19.26
CA ALA A 87 11.92 6.17 -18.33
C ALA A 87 10.87 6.25 -17.21
N GLU A 88 10.10 5.15 -17.05
CA GLU A 88 8.83 4.97 -16.30
C GLU A 88 7.54 5.31 -17.07
N GLY A 89 7.55 5.01 -18.38
CA GLY A 89 6.44 5.04 -19.32
C GLY A 89 5.43 3.89 -19.18
N ASP A 90 4.36 3.97 -20.00
CA ASP A 90 3.16 3.13 -20.05
C ASP A 90 3.11 1.87 -19.15
N PRO A 91 2.15 1.71 -18.21
CA PRO A 91 1.96 0.48 -17.43
C PRO A 91 1.71 -0.79 -18.26
N ASP A 92 1.47 -0.68 -19.57
CA ASP A 92 1.36 -1.83 -20.49
C ASP A 92 2.70 -2.19 -21.16
N CYS A 93 3.71 -1.33 -21.04
CA CYS A 93 5.05 -1.62 -21.49
C CYS A 93 5.74 -2.49 -20.44
N PRO A 94 6.17 -3.72 -20.80
CA PRO A 94 6.95 -4.53 -19.88
C PRO A 94 8.29 -3.85 -19.60
N THR A 95 8.88 -4.18 -18.45
CA THR A 95 10.29 -3.86 -18.22
C THR A 95 11.17 -4.52 -19.28
N ASP A 96 12.26 -3.84 -19.67
CA ASP A 96 13.22 -4.34 -20.64
C ASP A 96 13.72 -5.75 -20.28
N GLY A 97 13.64 -6.65 -21.25
CA GLY A 97 14.03 -8.05 -21.08
C GLY A 97 12.97 -8.94 -20.41
N PHE A 98 11.78 -8.42 -20.10
CA PHE A 98 10.64 -9.22 -19.61
C PHE A 98 9.50 -9.26 -20.63
N SER A 99 8.64 -10.27 -20.48
CA SER A 99 7.45 -10.44 -21.32
C SER A 99 6.33 -9.54 -20.83
N SER A 100 5.49 -9.06 -21.74
CA SER A 100 4.25 -8.38 -21.37
C SER A 100 3.32 -9.31 -20.59
N ILE A 101 2.52 -8.74 -19.69
CA ILE A 101 1.51 -9.52 -18.97
C ILE A 101 0.52 -10.15 -19.96
N ASP A 102 0.13 -9.46 -21.03
CA ASP A 102 -0.74 -10.02 -22.07
C ASP A 102 -0.16 -11.29 -22.72
N GLN A 103 1.14 -11.32 -23.01
CA GLN A 103 1.81 -12.54 -23.52
C GLN A 103 1.76 -13.68 -22.50
N ALA A 104 1.98 -13.38 -21.22
CA ALA A 104 1.86 -14.38 -20.15
C ALA A 104 0.42 -14.91 -20.03
N LEU A 105 -0.60 -14.05 -20.10
CA LEU A 105 -2.00 -14.47 -20.07
C LEU A 105 -2.36 -15.36 -21.26
N VAL A 106 -1.85 -15.05 -22.46
CA VAL A 106 -2.02 -15.91 -23.65
C VAL A 106 -1.37 -17.27 -23.45
N ALA A 107 -0.15 -17.33 -22.90
CA ALA A 107 0.53 -18.60 -22.63
C ALA A 107 -0.24 -19.46 -21.61
N LEU A 108 -0.74 -18.86 -20.52
CA LEU A 108 -1.58 -19.56 -19.55
C LEU A 108 -2.86 -20.12 -20.18
N ARG A 109 -3.52 -19.35 -21.05
CA ARG A 109 -4.71 -19.82 -21.80
C ARG A 109 -4.41 -21.00 -22.72
N GLN A 110 -3.17 -21.11 -23.20
CA GLN A 110 -2.69 -22.24 -24.00
C GLN A 110 -2.25 -23.45 -23.16
N GLY A 111 -2.38 -23.40 -21.82
CA GLY A 111 -1.91 -24.45 -20.94
C GLY A 111 -0.38 -24.55 -20.85
N LYS A 112 0.33 -23.44 -21.08
CA LYS A 112 1.79 -23.33 -20.90
C LYS A 112 2.12 -22.72 -19.55
N PHE A 113 3.36 -22.94 -19.11
CA PHE A 113 3.89 -22.28 -17.92
C PHE A 113 4.26 -20.82 -18.20
N VAL A 114 4.23 -20.02 -17.14
CA VAL A 114 4.83 -18.68 -17.07
C VAL A 114 5.78 -18.66 -15.88
N ILE A 115 6.88 -17.93 -15.98
CA ILE A 115 7.78 -17.67 -14.85
C ILE A 115 7.49 -16.27 -14.30
N ALA A 116 7.32 -16.16 -12.99
CA ALA A 116 7.23 -14.87 -12.31
C ALA A 116 8.41 -14.68 -11.35
N VAL A 117 8.96 -13.47 -11.35
CA VAL A 117 10.07 -13.01 -10.50
C VAL A 117 9.67 -11.72 -9.78
N ASP A 118 10.22 -11.47 -8.59
CA ASP A 118 9.88 -10.31 -7.76
C ASP A 118 10.56 -9.01 -8.22
N ASP A 119 11.84 -9.07 -8.58
CA ASP A 119 12.62 -7.93 -9.06
C ASP A 119 13.55 -8.24 -10.27
N GLU A 120 14.29 -7.22 -10.71
CA GLU A 120 15.20 -7.29 -11.87
C GLU A 120 16.63 -7.73 -11.51
N ASN A 121 16.92 -7.90 -10.23
CA ASN A 121 18.25 -8.24 -9.73
C ASN A 121 18.66 -9.64 -10.20
N ASP A 122 19.94 -9.81 -10.51
CA ASP A 122 20.50 -11.12 -10.84
C ASP A 122 20.30 -12.13 -9.71
N GLY A 123 20.23 -11.65 -8.46
CA GLY A 123 19.96 -12.45 -7.27
C GLY A 123 18.54 -13.01 -7.17
N THR A 124 17.64 -12.74 -8.11
CA THR A 124 16.22 -13.02 -7.91
C THR A 124 15.79 -14.42 -8.29
N GLU A 125 14.87 -14.96 -7.48
CA GLU A 125 14.28 -16.28 -7.60
C GLU A 125 12.98 -16.23 -8.40
N GLY A 126 12.60 -17.36 -9.00
CA GLY A 126 11.42 -17.43 -9.84
C GLY A 126 10.60 -18.69 -9.63
N ASP A 127 9.29 -18.55 -9.84
CA ASP A 127 8.33 -19.65 -9.74
C ASP A 127 7.74 -19.99 -11.12
N LEU A 128 7.68 -21.29 -11.44
CA LEU A 128 6.86 -21.79 -12.54
C LEU A 128 5.40 -21.72 -12.14
N ILE A 129 4.56 -21.12 -12.98
CA ILE A 129 3.12 -20.89 -12.71
C ILE A 129 2.29 -21.44 -13.86
N MET A 130 1.19 -22.13 -13.53
CA MET A 130 0.16 -22.55 -14.47
C MET A 130 -1.23 -22.48 -13.83
N ALA A 131 -2.27 -22.41 -14.67
CA ALA A 131 -3.65 -22.62 -14.22
C ALA A 131 -3.83 -24.06 -13.73
N ALA A 132 -4.23 -24.25 -12.46
CA ALA A 132 -4.39 -25.58 -11.87
C ALA A 132 -5.38 -26.47 -12.63
N SER A 133 -6.38 -25.86 -13.27
CA SER A 133 -7.39 -26.56 -14.07
C SER A 133 -6.86 -27.15 -15.40
N LEU A 134 -5.69 -26.71 -15.87
CA LEU A 134 -5.08 -27.19 -17.12
C LEU A 134 -3.91 -28.14 -16.89
N ILE A 135 -3.55 -28.40 -15.63
CA ILE A 135 -2.43 -29.28 -15.32
C ILE A 135 -2.72 -30.71 -15.80
N ASN A 136 -1.69 -31.37 -16.32
CA ASN A 136 -1.73 -32.76 -16.72
C ASN A 136 -0.44 -33.47 -16.29
N THR A 137 -0.35 -34.78 -16.52
CA THR A 137 0.80 -35.58 -16.10
C THR A 137 2.13 -35.08 -16.70
N GLN A 138 2.13 -34.63 -17.95
CA GLN A 138 3.35 -34.15 -18.63
C GLN A 138 3.77 -32.79 -18.07
N SER A 139 2.84 -31.85 -17.90
CA SER A 139 3.16 -30.55 -17.32
C SER A 139 3.55 -30.65 -15.84
N MET A 140 2.93 -31.54 -15.06
CA MET A 140 3.39 -31.86 -13.71
C MET A 140 4.80 -32.47 -13.72
N GLY A 141 5.08 -33.38 -14.66
CA GLY A 141 6.43 -33.93 -14.83
C GLY A 141 7.48 -32.86 -15.13
N PHE A 142 7.14 -31.89 -15.99
CA PHE A 142 7.98 -30.73 -16.27
C PHE A 142 8.23 -29.88 -15.01
N MET A 143 7.17 -29.54 -14.27
CA MET A 143 7.28 -28.76 -13.04
C MET A 143 8.11 -29.49 -11.97
N VAL A 144 8.02 -30.81 -11.87
CA VAL A 144 8.84 -31.61 -10.95
C VAL A 144 10.30 -31.69 -11.37
N LYS A 145 10.57 -31.71 -12.68
CA LYS A 145 11.93 -31.77 -13.23
C LYS A 145 12.69 -30.45 -13.03
N HIS A 146 12.01 -29.32 -13.20
CA HIS A 146 12.64 -27.99 -13.18
C HIS A 146 12.37 -27.19 -11.90
N GLY A 147 11.39 -27.61 -11.09
CA GLY A 147 11.07 -27.00 -9.80
C GLY A 147 11.72 -27.71 -8.62
N SER A 148 11.57 -27.15 -7.43
CA SER A 148 12.07 -27.68 -6.15
C SER A 148 11.41 -29.01 -5.73
N GLY A 149 10.36 -29.43 -6.42
CA GLY A 149 9.54 -30.59 -6.07
C GLY A 149 8.43 -30.29 -5.06
N ILE A 150 8.44 -29.10 -4.45
CA ILE A 150 7.35 -28.59 -3.61
C ILE A 150 6.26 -28.03 -4.52
N ILE A 151 5.23 -28.84 -4.77
CA ILE A 151 4.12 -28.47 -5.65
C ILE A 151 3.06 -27.75 -4.82
N SER A 152 2.99 -26.44 -5.01
CA SER A 152 2.07 -25.58 -4.30
C SER A 152 0.83 -25.27 -5.12
N VAL A 153 -0.29 -25.00 -4.46
CA VAL A 153 -1.55 -24.61 -5.11
C VAL A 153 -2.12 -23.36 -4.44
N GLY A 154 -2.07 -22.22 -5.12
CA GLY A 154 -2.63 -20.97 -4.60
C GLY A 154 -4.15 -20.97 -4.68
N MET A 155 -4.83 -20.69 -3.57
CA MET A 155 -6.30 -20.77 -3.45
C MET A 155 -6.86 -19.63 -2.60
N LYS A 156 -8.05 -19.14 -2.97
CA LYS A 156 -8.80 -18.17 -2.14
C LYS A 156 -9.27 -18.81 -0.84
N GLU A 157 -9.47 -17.98 0.18
CA GLU A 157 -9.97 -18.39 1.49
C GLU A 157 -11.29 -19.18 1.40
N ASP A 158 -12.27 -18.69 0.62
CA ASP A 158 -13.54 -19.39 0.39
C ASP A 158 -13.36 -20.84 -0.14
N ASP A 159 -12.33 -21.05 -0.98
CA ASP A 159 -12.01 -22.38 -1.51
C ASP A 159 -11.35 -23.27 -0.47
N LEU A 160 -10.48 -22.71 0.37
CA LEU A 160 -9.88 -23.43 1.49
C LEU A 160 -10.93 -23.81 2.55
N GLU A 161 -11.86 -22.91 2.87
CA GLU A 161 -12.96 -23.16 3.80
C GLU A 161 -13.88 -24.27 3.29
N ARG A 162 -14.31 -24.18 2.02
CA ARG A 162 -15.14 -25.21 1.37
C ARG A 162 -14.50 -26.61 1.41
N LEU A 163 -13.18 -26.68 1.25
CA LEU A 163 -12.40 -27.92 1.27
C LEU A 163 -11.90 -28.31 2.68
N ASN A 164 -12.23 -27.49 3.68
CA ASN A 164 -11.80 -27.63 5.07
C ASN A 164 -10.28 -27.80 5.20
N LEU A 165 -9.53 -26.86 4.61
CA LEU A 165 -8.06 -26.83 4.57
C LEU A 165 -7.52 -25.75 5.51
N PRO A 166 -7.43 -26.01 6.83
CA PRO A 166 -6.88 -25.05 7.77
C PRO A 166 -5.38 -24.84 7.53
N LEU A 167 -4.88 -23.68 7.99
CA LEU A 167 -3.46 -23.35 8.02
C LEU A 167 -2.67 -24.41 8.81
N MET A 168 -1.45 -24.69 8.38
CA MET A 168 -0.58 -25.68 9.03
C MET A 168 -0.05 -25.19 10.37
N SER A 169 0.22 -23.88 10.50
CA SER A 169 0.60 -23.25 11.76
C SER A 169 -0.63 -22.72 12.49
N SER A 170 -0.72 -23.02 13.79
CA SER A 170 -1.77 -22.53 14.68
C SER A 170 -1.50 -21.11 15.22
N PHE A 171 -0.27 -20.61 15.05
CA PHE A 171 0.04 -19.22 15.36
C PHE A 171 -0.52 -18.36 14.23
N GLY A 172 -1.35 -17.39 14.59
CA GLY A 172 -2.00 -16.48 13.65
C GLY A 172 -1.01 -15.85 12.69
N GLU A 173 -1.50 -15.43 11.52
CA GLU A 173 -0.70 -14.70 10.55
C GLU A 173 0.06 -13.56 11.27
N ASP A 174 1.38 -13.56 11.20
CA ASP A 174 2.08 -12.27 11.22
C ASP A 174 1.63 -11.60 9.92
N GLU A 175 0.71 -10.63 10.01
CA GLU A 175 0.16 -9.92 8.85
C GLU A 175 1.30 -9.37 7.94
N ASP A 176 2.42 -9.00 8.55
CA ASP A 176 3.64 -8.50 7.91
C ASP A 176 4.65 -9.57 7.45
N SER A 177 4.37 -10.87 7.65
CA SER A 177 5.31 -11.91 7.21
C SER A 177 5.32 -12.06 5.68
N ALA A 178 6.52 -11.95 5.11
CA ALA A 178 6.79 -12.29 3.72
C ALA A 178 6.49 -13.76 3.41
N ALA A 179 6.50 -14.64 4.42
CA ALA A 179 6.33 -16.08 4.24
C ALA A 179 4.97 -16.47 3.61
N PRO A 180 4.91 -17.52 2.78
CA PRO A 180 3.66 -18.06 2.28
C PRO A 180 2.81 -18.69 3.39
N SER A 181 1.49 -18.51 3.32
CA SER A 181 0.54 -19.10 4.27
C SER A 181 0.16 -20.52 3.85
N PHE A 182 0.97 -21.50 4.26
CA PHE A 182 0.72 -22.93 3.99
C PHE A 182 -0.46 -23.49 4.76
N THR A 183 -1.30 -24.26 4.08
CA THR A 183 -2.30 -25.13 4.72
C THR A 183 -1.73 -26.51 4.98
N ILE A 184 -2.50 -27.35 5.67
CA ILE A 184 -2.23 -28.78 5.70
C ILE A 184 -2.11 -29.35 4.27
N THR A 185 -1.17 -30.28 4.06
CA THR A 185 -0.95 -30.90 2.75
C THR A 185 -2.04 -31.92 2.43
N VAL A 186 -2.25 -32.18 1.13
CA VAL A 186 -3.35 -33.03 0.67
C VAL A 186 -2.98 -33.90 -0.51
N ASP A 187 -3.70 -35.02 -0.63
CA ASP A 187 -3.82 -35.83 -1.84
C ASP A 187 -5.29 -36.05 -2.17
N ALA A 188 -5.61 -36.21 -3.47
CA ALA A 188 -6.92 -36.72 -3.85
C ALA A 188 -7.14 -38.13 -3.25
N LYS A 189 -8.38 -38.47 -2.91
CA LYS A 189 -8.72 -39.76 -2.31
C LYS A 189 -8.96 -40.86 -3.35
N ILE A 190 -9.39 -40.46 -4.54
CA ILE A 190 -9.80 -41.35 -5.64
C ILE A 190 -8.85 -41.19 -6.82
N GLY A 191 -8.50 -42.30 -7.47
CA GLY A 191 -7.72 -42.28 -8.71
C GLY A 191 -6.22 -42.03 -8.53
N VAL A 192 -5.73 -42.02 -7.29
CA VAL A 192 -4.31 -41.91 -6.95
C VAL A 192 -3.81 -43.15 -6.21
N SER A 193 -2.50 -43.39 -6.28
CA SER A 193 -1.81 -44.49 -5.61
C SER A 193 -1.14 -44.02 -4.32
N SER A 194 0.18 -43.75 -4.37
CA SER A 194 0.94 -43.18 -3.27
C SER A 194 0.77 -41.67 -3.12
N GLY A 195 0.28 -40.97 -4.16
CA GLY A 195 0.17 -39.51 -4.16
C GLY A 195 1.37 -38.77 -4.73
N VAL A 196 2.54 -39.41 -4.84
CA VAL A 196 3.82 -38.75 -5.17
C VAL A 196 4.04 -38.60 -6.68
N SER A 197 3.51 -39.51 -7.49
CA SER A 197 3.77 -39.54 -8.94
C SER A 197 3.26 -38.27 -9.62
N ALA A 198 3.83 -37.91 -10.78
CA ALA A 198 3.36 -36.74 -11.54
C ALA A 198 1.87 -36.87 -11.92
N SER A 199 1.40 -38.09 -12.23
CA SER A 199 -0.01 -38.37 -12.50
C SER A 199 -0.87 -38.14 -11.25
N ASP A 200 -0.43 -38.63 -10.09
CA ASP A 200 -1.20 -38.51 -8.85
C ASP A 200 -1.29 -37.06 -8.39
N ARG A 201 -0.18 -36.33 -8.39
CA ARG A 201 -0.16 -34.90 -8.06
C ARG A 201 -1.00 -34.08 -9.03
N ALA A 202 -0.94 -34.36 -10.33
CA ALA A 202 -1.80 -33.69 -11.31
C ALA A 202 -3.30 -33.91 -11.01
N LYS A 203 -3.71 -35.14 -10.65
CA LYS A 203 -5.10 -35.42 -10.25
C LYS A 203 -5.50 -34.68 -8.97
N THR A 204 -4.61 -34.60 -7.98
CA THR A 204 -4.85 -33.82 -6.76
C THR A 204 -5.05 -32.34 -7.08
N VAL A 205 -4.18 -31.74 -7.90
CA VAL A 205 -4.29 -30.33 -8.30
C VAL A 205 -5.57 -30.06 -9.10
N LEU A 206 -5.94 -30.95 -10.03
CA LEU A 206 -7.21 -30.86 -10.77
C LEU A 206 -8.42 -30.92 -9.82
N ALA A 207 -8.40 -31.82 -8.84
CA ALA A 207 -9.46 -31.91 -7.83
C ALA A 207 -9.55 -30.63 -6.99
N LEU A 208 -8.42 -30.06 -6.55
CA LEU A 208 -8.40 -28.79 -5.82
C LEU A 208 -8.99 -27.63 -6.64
N SER A 209 -8.74 -27.61 -7.95
CA SER A 209 -9.27 -26.58 -8.86
C SER A 209 -10.77 -26.71 -9.16
N SER A 210 -11.38 -27.85 -8.82
CA SER A 210 -12.77 -28.15 -9.16
C SER A 210 -13.77 -27.43 -8.24
N PRO A 211 -14.78 -26.73 -8.78
CA PRO A 211 -15.88 -26.15 -7.99
C PRO A 211 -16.68 -27.21 -7.23
N ASN A 212 -16.73 -28.43 -7.76
CA ASN A 212 -17.61 -29.48 -7.27
C ASN A 212 -16.95 -30.35 -6.20
N SER A 213 -15.64 -30.20 -6.00
CA SER A 213 -14.92 -30.97 -5.00
C SER A 213 -15.32 -30.56 -3.59
N LYS A 214 -15.26 -31.53 -2.69
CA LYS A 214 -15.62 -31.40 -1.28
C LYS A 214 -14.45 -31.82 -0.40
N ALA A 215 -14.49 -31.44 0.87
CA ALA A 215 -13.47 -31.83 1.84
C ALA A 215 -13.21 -33.36 1.90
N GLU A 216 -14.24 -34.17 1.67
CA GLU A 216 -14.17 -35.65 1.69
C GLU A 216 -13.43 -36.28 0.50
N ASP A 217 -13.21 -35.50 -0.57
CA ASP A 217 -12.47 -35.93 -1.75
C ASP A 217 -10.95 -35.95 -1.53
N PHE A 218 -10.49 -35.44 -0.38
CA PHE A 218 -9.07 -35.29 -0.06
C PHE A 218 -8.66 -36.07 1.18
N ARG A 219 -7.45 -36.63 1.15
CA ARG A 219 -6.73 -37.18 2.30
C ARG A 219 -5.77 -36.13 2.84
N LYS A 220 -5.59 -36.12 4.15
CA LYS A 220 -4.74 -35.19 4.92
C LYS A 220 -3.91 -36.03 5.91
N PRO A 221 -2.57 -35.94 5.93
CA PRO A 221 -1.72 -35.17 5.01
C PRO A 221 -1.65 -35.79 3.61
N GLY A 222 -0.94 -35.12 2.69
CA GLY A 222 -0.59 -35.63 1.35
C GLY A 222 0.63 -34.90 0.76
N HIS A 223 0.74 -34.85 -0.57
CA HIS A 223 1.97 -34.43 -1.27
C HIS A 223 1.83 -33.15 -2.10
N VAL A 224 0.66 -32.52 -2.08
CA VAL A 224 0.41 -31.19 -2.66
C VAL A 224 0.20 -30.19 -1.53
N PHE A 225 0.71 -28.96 -1.70
CA PHE A 225 0.78 -27.92 -0.68
C PHE A 225 -0.15 -26.75 -1.02
N PRO A 226 -1.41 -26.74 -0.56
CA PRO A 226 -2.28 -25.59 -0.78
C PRO A 226 -1.76 -24.37 0.00
N LEU A 227 -1.86 -23.21 -0.64
CA LEU A 227 -1.45 -21.91 -0.13
C LEU A 227 -2.65 -20.98 -0.08
N LYS A 228 -2.80 -20.25 1.02
CA LYS A 228 -3.82 -19.21 1.16
C LYS A 228 -3.40 -17.96 0.38
N TYR A 229 -4.22 -17.57 -0.58
CA TYR A 229 -4.17 -16.30 -1.28
C TYR A 229 -4.67 -15.17 -0.38
N ARG A 230 -3.93 -14.07 -0.29
CA ARG A 230 -4.41 -12.85 0.37
C ARG A 230 -5.34 -12.04 -0.54
N ASN A 231 -6.48 -11.62 0.01
CA ASN A 231 -7.44 -10.79 -0.72
C ASN A 231 -6.78 -9.49 -1.21
N GLY A 232 -7.06 -9.15 -2.47
CA GLY A 232 -6.40 -8.06 -3.20
C GLY A 232 -5.15 -8.50 -3.97
N GLY A 233 -4.60 -9.68 -3.71
CA GLY A 233 -3.52 -10.29 -4.48
C GLY A 233 -2.24 -9.47 -4.44
N VAL A 234 -1.56 -9.32 -5.59
CA VAL A 234 -0.29 -8.58 -5.67
C VAL A 234 -0.41 -7.10 -5.30
N LEU A 235 -1.63 -6.57 -5.29
CA LEU A 235 -1.90 -5.20 -4.85
C LEU A 235 -1.87 -5.05 -3.33
N SER A 236 -2.08 -6.15 -2.59
CA SER A 236 -1.99 -6.18 -1.13
C SER A 236 -0.67 -6.79 -0.65
N LYS A 237 -0.19 -7.86 -1.30
CA LYS A 237 1.09 -8.52 -1.01
C LYS A 237 1.76 -8.93 -2.31
N ALA A 238 2.94 -8.39 -2.60
CA ALA A 238 3.74 -8.73 -3.78
C ALA A 238 4.46 -10.09 -3.63
N GLY A 239 3.70 -11.17 -3.44
CA GLY A 239 4.23 -12.54 -3.31
C GLY A 239 3.94 -13.40 -4.53
N HIS A 240 4.72 -14.48 -4.72
CA HIS A 240 4.52 -15.45 -5.80
C HIS A 240 3.17 -16.17 -5.72
N THR A 241 2.67 -16.43 -4.50
CA THR A 241 1.32 -17.00 -4.29
C THR A 241 0.27 -16.09 -4.91
N GLU A 242 0.27 -14.82 -4.52
CA GLU A 242 -0.65 -13.81 -5.04
C GLU A 242 -0.51 -13.61 -6.55
N ALA A 243 0.73 -13.49 -7.04
CA ALA A 243 1.01 -13.32 -8.47
C ALA A 243 0.48 -14.48 -9.30
N SER A 244 0.66 -15.72 -8.81
CA SER A 244 0.20 -16.91 -9.51
C SER A 244 -1.32 -16.97 -9.64
N VAL A 245 -2.04 -16.66 -8.57
CA VAL A 245 -3.51 -16.69 -8.54
C VAL A 245 -4.09 -15.54 -9.37
N ASP A 246 -3.48 -14.36 -9.29
CA ASP A 246 -3.89 -13.18 -10.07
C ASP A 246 -3.70 -13.39 -11.56
N LEU A 247 -2.55 -13.90 -12.00
CA LEU A 247 -2.29 -14.23 -13.41
C LEU A 247 -3.32 -15.23 -13.95
N VAL A 248 -3.62 -16.28 -13.19
CA VAL A 248 -4.60 -17.30 -13.58
C VAL A 248 -6.01 -16.71 -13.64
N GLY A 249 -6.37 -15.83 -12.71
CA GLY A 249 -7.64 -15.09 -12.72
C GLY A 249 -7.76 -14.16 -13.93
N LEU A 250 -6.73 -13.37 -14.22
CA LEU A 250 -6.67 -12.47 -15.39
C LEU A 250 -6.69 -13.24 -16.72
N ALA A 251 -6.17 -14.47 -16.74
CA ALA A 251 -6.24 -15.36 -17.89
C ALA A 251 -7.68 -15.89 -18.15
N GLY A 252 -8.62 -15.67 -17.22
CA GLY A 252 -10.02 -16.05 -17.34
C GLY A 252 -10.37 -17.39 -16.69
N PHE A 253 -9.46 -17.95 -15.88
CA PHE A 253 -9.70 -19.20 -15.15
C PHE A 253 -10.21 -18.93 -13.73
N ARG A 254 -10.66 -19.98 -13.04
CA ARG A 254 -10.88 -19.94 -11.60
C ARG A 254 -9.55 -19.56 -10.92
N HIS A 255 -9.62 -18.80 -9.83
CA HIS A 255 -8.50 -18.33 -9.02
C HIS A 255 -7.83 -19.48 -8.22
N VAL A 256 -7.37 -20.51 -8.93
CA VAL A 256 -6.62 -21.64 -8.42
C VAL A 256 -5.43 -21.87 -9.33
N SER A 257 -4.24 -21.56 -8.84
CA SER A 257 -2.97 -21.69 -9.56
C SER A 257 -2.20 -22.91 -9.05
N VAL A 258 -1.26 -23.40 -9.85
CA VAL A 258 -0.22 -24.32 -9.39
C VAL A 258 1.13 -23.66 -9.62
N LEU A 259 1.99 -23.71 -8.61
CA LEU A 259 3.30 -23.07 -8.62
C LEU A 259 4.38 -23.91 -7.94
N SER A 260 5.61 -23.74 -8.39
CA SER A 260 6.81 -24.32 -7.78
C SER A 260 8.00 -23.42 -8.05
N ALA A 261 8.77 -23.13 -7.00
CA ALA A 261 10.03 -22.43 -7.12
C ALA A 261 11.03 -23.23 -7.96
N ILE A 262 11.81 -22.55 -8.78
CA ILE A 262 12.74 -23.13 -9.75
C ILE A 262 14.09 -23.34 -9.08
N ILE A 263 14.69 -24.51 -9.32
CA ILE A 263 16.04 -24.82 -8.85
C ILE A 263 17.00 -24.90 -10.04
N ASP A 264 18.24 -24.50 -9.82
CA ASP A 264 19.31 -24.75 -10.77
C ASP A 264 19.62 -26.25 -10.75
N ALA A 265 19.50 -26.89 -11.91
CA ALA A 265 19.66 -28.33 -12.02
C ALA A 265 21.12 -28.79 -11.91
N ASP A 266 22.08 -27.88 -12.12
CA ASP A 266 23.51 -28.19 -12.13
C ASP A 266 24.09 -28.22 -10.71
N ASP A 267 23.66 -27.29 -9.83
CA ASP A 267 24.19 -27.17 -8.46
C ASP A 267 23.15 -27.36 -7.34
N GLY A 268 21.85 -27.43 -7.67
CA GLY A 268 20.76 -27.63 -6.73
C GLY A 268 20.38 -26.38 -5.92
N SER A 269 20.96 -25.23 -6.20
CA SER A 269 20.60 -23.95 -5.57
C SER A 269 19.30 -23.38 -6.14
N MET A 270 18.79 -22.31 -5.53
CA MET A 270 17.65 -21.57 -6.09
C MET A 270 18.05 -20.91 -7.41
N ALA A 271 17.25 -21.12 -8.45
CA ALA A 271 17.54 -20.61 -9.78
C ALA A 271 17.49 -19.08 -9.79
N ARG A 272 18.60 -18.48 -10.20
CA ARG A 272 18.78 -17.04 -10.33
C ARG A 272 18.40 -16.55 -11.73
N LEU A 273 18.16 -15.25 -11.91
CA LEU A 273 17.68 -14.67 -13.16
C LEU A 273 18.45 -15.11 -14.42
N PRO A 274 19.79 -15.20 -14.44
CA PRO A 274 20.52 -15.72 -15.61
C PRO A 274 20.16 -17.15 -16.00
N TYR A 275 19.93 -18.04 -15.02
CA TYR A 275 19.49 -19.41 -15.27
C TYR A 275 18.03 -19.43 -15.75
N LEU A 276 17.16 -18.63 -15.12
CA LEU A 276 15.76 -18.50 -15.55
C LEU A 276 15.66 -18.07 -17.02
N ARG A 277 16.51 -17.14 -17.46
CA ARG A 277 16.57 -16.70 -18.87
C ARG A 277 17.00 -17.82 -19.83
N LYS A 278 17.90 -18.72 -19.41
CA LYS A 278 18.24 -19.92 -20.20
C LYS A 278 17.04 -20.86 -20.33
N LEU A 279 16.34 -21.11 -19.22
CA LEU A 279 15.15 -21.97 -19.19
C LEU A 279 14.02 -21.41 -20.08
N VAL A 280 13.83 -20.08 -20.05
CA VAL A 280 12.92 -19.34 -20.94
C VAL A 280 13.26 -19.55 -22.41
N ALA A 281 14.54 -19.40 -22.78
CA ALA A 281 14.99 -19.56 -24.16
C ALA A 281 14.86 -21.01 -24.65
N GLU A 282 15.16 -22.00 -23.80
CA GLU A 282 15.08 -23.42 -24.13
C GLU A 282 13.64 -23.89 -24.35
N HIS A 283 12.70 -23.43 -23.50
CA HIS A 283 11.32 -23.93 -23.50
C HIS A 283 10.28 -22.96 -24.07
N GLY A 284 10.70 -21.74 -24.47
CA GLY A 284 9.81 -20.72 -25.03
C GLY A 284 8.75 -20.25 -24.03
N LEU A 285 9.13 -20.07 -22.76
CA LEU A 285 8.24 -19.67 -21.67
C LEU A 285 8.29 -18.15 -21.47
N PRO A 286 7.15 -17.46 -21.26
CA PRO A 286 7.18 -16.07 -20.82
C PRO A 286 7.75 -15.93 -19.42
N ILE A 287 8.53 -14.89 -19.19
CA ILE A 287 8.98 -14.46 -17.86
C ILE A 287 8.49 -13.04 -17.60
N ILE A 288 7.88 -12.81 -16.44
CA ILE A 288 7.28 -11.53 -16.06
C ILE A 288 7.78 -11.07 -14.70
N LEU A 289 7.78 -9.76 -14.48
CA LEU A 289 7.98 -9.17 -13.15
C LEU A 289 6.65 -9.02 -12.41
N ILE A 290 6.65 -9.29 -11.11
CA ILE A 290 5.51 -9.02 -10.24
C ILE A 290 5.18 -7.51 -10.24
N THR A 291 6.19 -6.64 -10.35
CA THR A 291 5.99 -5.18 -10.48
C THR A 291 5.20 -4.83 -11.75
N ASP A 292 5.44 -5.50 -12.88
CA ASP A 292 4.67 -5.33 -14.13
C ASP A 292 3.22 -5.78 -13.95
N LEU A 293 3.02 -6.89 -13.23
CA LEU A 293 1.68 -7.38 -12.92
C LEU A 293 0.90 -6.39 -12.02
N ILE A 294 1.56 -5.81 -11.02
CA ILE A 294 0.99 -4.76 -10.17
C ILE A 294 0.57 -3.55 -11.02
N ARG A 295 1.47 -3.07 -11.91
CA ARG A 295 1.17 -1.97 -12.85
C ARG A 295 -0.01 -2.31 -13.76
N TYR A 296 -0.02 -3.50 -14.33
CA TYR A 296 -1.04 -4.00 -15.23
C TYR A 296 -2.43 -4.05 -14.58
N ARG A 297 -2.53 -4.58 -13.34
CA ARG A 297 -3.77 -4.66 -12.56
C ARG A 297 -4.26 -3.27 -12.15
N ARG A 298 -3.38 -2.42 -11.59
CA ARG A 298 -3.74 -1.06 -11.14
C ARG A 298 -4.36 -0.20 -12.25
N LYS A 299 -3.90 -0.37 -13.50
CA LYS A 299 -4.44 0.34 -14.68
C LYS A 299 -5.88 -0.08 -15.01
N ARG A 300 -6.21 -1.37 -14.83
CA ARG A 300 -7.42 -2.00 -15.38
C ARG A 300 -8.53 -2.21 -14.35
N GLU A 301 -8.17 -2.34 -13.08
CA GLU A 301 -9.12 -2.64 -12.02
C GLU A 301 -9.63 -1.36 -11.33
N LYS A 302 -10.94 -1.31 -11.07
CA LYS A 302 -11.54 -0.24 -10.25
C LYS A 302 -11.38 -0.60 -8.77
N LEU A 303 -10.33 -0.04 -8.16
CA LEU A 303 -9.89 -0.28 -6.78
C LEU A 303 -10.58 0.65 -5.77
N VAL A 304 -11.20 1.73 -6.23
CA VAL A 304 -11.94 2.66 -5.38
C VAL A 304 -13.44 2.64 -5.67
N GLU A 305 -14.23 2.81 -4.62
CA GLU A 305 -15.68 2.97 -4.69
C GLU A 305 -16.09 4.26 -4.00
N ARG A 306 -16.85 5.12 -4.69
CA ARG A 306 -17.39 6.34 -4.09
C ARG A 306 -18.58 5.99 -3.20
N THR A 307 -18.46 6.23 -1.90
CA THR A 307 -19.47 5.84 -0.89
C THR A 307 -20.37 6.99 -0.44
N GLY A 308 -19.94 8.24 -0.61
CA GLY A 308 -20.72 9.40 -0.18
C GLY A 308 -20.25 10.72 -0.79
N ILE A 309 -21.18 11.67 -0.88
CA ILE A 309 -20.92 13.05 -1.29
C ILE A 309 -21.64 13.97 -0.31
N SER A 310 -20.95 15.00 0.18
CA SER A 310 -21.57 15.99 1.05
C SER A 310 -20.98 17.38 0.82
N ARG A 311 -21.79 18.40 1.09
CA ARG A 311 -21.34 19.78 1.15
C ARG A 311 -20.49 19.97 2.41
N LEU A 312 -19.28 20.50 2.25
CA LEU A 312 -18.30 20.71 3.31
C LEU A 312 -17.92 22.20 3.43
N PRO A 313 -18.59 22.95 4.32
CA PRO A 313 -18.13 24.29 4.72
C PRO A 313 -16.85 24.17 5.55
N THR A 314 -15.79 24.86 5.14
CA THR A 314 -14.50 24.88 5.83
C THR A 314 -14.08 26.32 6.14
N LYS A 315 -13.01 26.49 6.93
CA LYS A 315 -12.41 27.81 7.17
C LYS A 315 -11.85 28.47 5.89
N TRP A 316 -11.55 27.68 4.87
CA TRP A 316 -11.00 28.16 3.60
C TRP A 316 -12.08 28.48 2.58
N GLY A 317 -13.30 27.99 2.78
CA GLY A 317 -14.38 28.14 1.81
C GLY A 317 -15.31 26.93 1.76
N LEU A 318 -16.22 26.97 0.80
CA LEU A 318 -17.21 25.92 0.57
C LEU A 318 -16.74 24.95 -0.51
N PHE A 319 -16.74 23.66 -0.18
CA PHE A 319 -16.35 22.57 -1.07
C PHE A 319 -17.39 21.45 -1.07
N GLU A 320 -17.27 20.55 -2.04
CA GLU A 320 -17.90 19.23 -1.99
C GLU A 320 -16.88 18.19 -1.54
N ALA A 321 -17.24 17.35 -0.57
CA ALA A 321 -16.42 16.26 -0.09
C ALA A 321 -16.96 14.93 -0.61
N TYR A 322 -16.09 14.18 -1.28
CA TYR A 322 -16.35 12.86 -1.84
C TYR A 322 -15.60 11.83 -0.99
N CYS A 323 -16.33 10.87 -0.41
CA CYS A 323 -15.73 9.74 0.29
C CYS A 323 -15.50 8.59 -0.71
N TYR A 324 -14.29 8.05 -0.69
CA TYR A 324 -13.90 6.88 -1.47
C TYR A 324 -13.41 5.78 -0.56
N ARG A 325 -13.99 4.58 -0.68
CA ARG A 325 -13.52 3.38 -0.01
C ARG A 325 -12.63 2.57 -0.94
N SER A 326 -11.44 2.22 -0.50
CA SER A 326 -10.54 1.28 -1.16
C SER A 326 -11.08 -0.15 -1.01
N LYS A 327 -11.09 -0.90 -2.10
CA LYS A 327 -11.51 -2.31 -2.12
C LYS A 327 -10.42 -3.27 -1.64
N LEU A 328 -9.19 -2.78 -1.48
CA LEU A 328 -8.05 -3.60 -1.07
C LEU A 328 -8.02 -3.80 0.44
N ASP A 329 -8.13 -2.70 1.18
CA ASP A 329 -7.97 -2.63 2.63
C ASP A 329 -9.21 -2.08 3.35
N GLY A 330 -10.24 -1.66 2.59
CA GLY A 330 -11.44 -1.05 3.14
C GLY A 330 -11.25 0.38 3.62
N MET A 331 -10.07 0.98 3.43
CA MET A 331 -9.76 2.32 3.93
C MET A 331 -10.57 3.39 3.20
N GLU A 332 -11.06 4.36 3.96
CA GLU A 332 -11.75 5.52 3.39
C GLU A 332 -10.78 6.68 3.20
N HIS A 333 -10.77 7.24 1.99
CA HIS A 333 -10.06 8.44 1.59
C HIS A 333 -11.06 9.54 1.22
N VAL A 334 -10.62 10.80 1.24
CA VAL A 334 -11.49 11.94 0.94
C VAL A 334 -10.92 12.74 -0.22
N ALA A 335 -11.78 13.13 -1.15
CA ALA A 335 -11.49 14.19 -2.11
C ALA A 335 -12.36 15.41 -1.82
N VAL A 336 -11.74 16.58 -1.75
CA VAL A 336 -12.42 17.86 -1.57
C VAL A 336 -12.35 18.62 -2.89
N VAL A 337 -13.51 18.97 -3.44
CA VAL A 337 -13.67 19.50 -4.80
C VAL A 337 -14.27 20.90 -4.74
N LYS A 338 -13.70 21.81 -5.53
CA LYS A 338 -14.19 23.18 -5.74
C LYS A 338 -14.57 23.34 -7.21
N GLY A 339 -15.74 23.94 -7.45
CA GLY A 339 -16.22 24.26 -8.79
C GLY A 339 -16.55 23.02 -9.64
N SER A 340 -16.90 23.24 -10.91
CA SER A 340 -17.20 22.16 -11.85
C SER A 340 -15.93 21.62 -12.54
N ILE A 341 -15.84 20.29 -12.64
CA ILE A 341 -14.72 19.55 -13.26
C ILE A 341 -15.11 18.99 -14.65
N GLU A 342 -16.28 19.34 -15.21
CA GLU A 342 -16.91 18.66 -16.36
C GLU A 342 -16.03 18.46 -17.62
N ASN A 343 -15.18 19.41 -18.00
CA ASN A 343 -14.26 19.22 -19.15
C ASN A 343 -13.03 18.36 -18.79
N GLY A 344 -12.70 18.23 -17.51
CA GLY A 344 -11.57 17.48 -16.98
C GLY A 344 -10.20 18.11 -17.29
N GLU A 345 -10.16 19.28 -17.90
CA GLU A 345 -8.92 19.89 -18.39
C GLU A 345 -8.42 21.00 -17.46
N ASP A 346 -7.10 21.14 -17.35
CA ASP A 346 -6.41 22.20 -16.62
C ASP A 346 -6.94 22.38 -15.18
N VAL A 347 -7.13 21.26 -14.48
CA VAL A 347 -7.65 21.25 -13.10
C VAL A 347 -6.51 21.49 -12.13
N LEU A 348 -6.67 22.43 -11.19
CA LEU A 348 -5.71 22.57 -10.10
C LEU A 348 -5.86 21.39 -9.13
N VAL A 349 -4.81 20.61 -8.94
CA VAL A 349 -4.87 19.38 -8.15
C VAL A 349 -3.80 19.37 -7.07
N ARG A 350 -4.17 18.96 -5.86
CA ARG A 350 -3.24 18.62 -4.80
C ARG A 350 -3.50 17.19 -4.33
N VAL A 351 -2.47 16.36 -4.31
CA VAL A 351 -2.53 15.03 -3.65
C VAL A 351 -1.74 15.12 -2.35
N HIS A 352 -2.49 15.18 -1.25
CA HIS A 352 -1.98 15.30 0.11
C HIS A 352 -1.98 13.94 0.81
N SER A 353 -0.85 13.62 1.44
CA SER A 353 -0.71 12.41 2.26
C SER A 353 -1.05 12.75 3.70
N GLU A 354 -1.84 11.90 4.34
CA GLU A 354 -2.21 12.04 5.75
C GLU A 354 -0.98 12.24 6.64
N CYS A 355 -1.05 13.26 7.50
CA CYS A 355 -0.09 13.52 8.55
C CYS A 355 -0.85 14.04 9.77
N LEU A 356 -1.30 13.17 10.66
CA LEU A 356 -2.07 13.53 11.83
C LEU A 356 -1.36 14.58 12.69
N THR A 357 -0.06 14.40 12.91
CA THR A 357 0.74 15.34 13.73
C THR A 357 0.84 16.73 13.10
N GLY A 358 0.93 16.82 11.78
CA GLY A 358 1.04 18.11 11.07
C GLY A 358 -0.32 18.75 10.79
N ASP A 359 -1.26 17.97 10.25
CA ASP A 359 -2.54 18.44 9.73
C ASP A 359 -3.53 18.79 10.86
N ILE A 360 -3.55 18.00 11.94
CA ILE A 360 -4.51 18.17 13.06
C ILE A 360 -3.85 18.87 14.25
N PHE A 361 -2.67 18.40 14.68
CA PHE A 361 -1.99 18.95 15.87
C PHE A 361 -1.06 20.14 15.57
N GLY A 362 -0.85 20.51 14.31
CA GLY A 362 -0.04 21.68 13.95
C GLY A 362 1.44 21.54 14.31
N SER A 363 2.00 20.32 14.28
CA SER A 363 3.39 20.07 14.64
C SER A 363 4.35 20.89 13.79
N ALA A 364 5.24 21.65 14.44
CA ALA A 364 6.30 22.41 13.78
C ALA A 364 7.46 21.54 13.25
N ARG A 365 7.50 20.23 13.57
CA ARG A 365 8.53 19.30 13.05
C ARG A 365 8.36 19.00 11.56
N CYS A 366 7.18 19.27 11.00
CA CYS A 366 6.91 19.07 9.58
C CYS A 366 6.07 20.23 9.03
N ASP A 367 6.00 20.35 7.72
CA ASP A 367 5.28 21.40 7.02
C ASP A 367 3.91 20.94 6.47
N CYS A 368 3.47 19.72 6.78
CA CYS A 368 2.26 19.12 6.19
C CYS A 368 1.00 19.96 6.39
N GLY A 369 0.72 20.40 7.62
CA GLY A 369 -0.48 21.21 7.92
C GLY A 369 -0.48 22.58 7.23
N ASN A 370 0.70 23.19 7.09
CA ASN A 370 0.87 24.44 6.36
C ASN A 370 0.65 24.23 4.86
N GLN A 371 1.19 23.14 4.29
CA GLN A 371 0.96 22.79 2.88
C GLN A 371 -0.51 22.47 2.59
N LEU A 372 -1.20 21.78 3.49
CA LEU A 372 -2.64 21.50 3.37
C LEU A 372 -3.43 22.82 3.34
N SER A 373 -3.17 23.69 4.32
CA SER A 373 -3.85 24.98 4.44
C SER A 373 -3.65 25.85 3.20
N LEU A 374 -2.40 26.04 2.77
CA LEU A 374 -2.06 26.83 1.60
C LEU A 374 -2.70 26.26 0.32
N ALA A 375 -2.70 24.95 0.15
CA ALA A 375 -3.30 24.34 -1.03
C ALA A 375 -4.83 24.50 -1.05
N MET A 376 -5.51 24.40 0.09
CA MET A 376 -6.94 24.68 0.20
C MET A 376 -7.26 26.15 -0.15
N GLU A 377 -6.44 27.10 0.30
CA GLU A 377 -6.59 28.53 -0.03
C GLU A 377 -6.41 28.81 -1.52
N ILE A 378 -5.38 28.26 -2.14
CA ILE A 378 -5.13 28.44 -3.58
C ILE A 378 -6.28 27.82 -4.40
N ILE A 379 -6.79 26.64 -4.01
CA ILE A 379 -7.94 26.03 -4.68
C ILE A 379 -9.21 26.87 -4.52
N GLU A 380 -9.47 27.42 -3.33
CA GLU A 380 -10.60 28.34 -3.12
C GLU A 380 -10.48 29.56 -4.05
N GLN A 381 -9.31 30.21 -4.05
CA GLN A 381 -9.05 31.42 -4.83
C GLN A 381 -9.19 31.17 -6.34
N ALA A 382 -8.75 30.01 -6.82
CA ALA A 382 -8.92 29.61 -8.21
C ALA A 382 -10.38 29.31 -8.57
N GLY A 383 -11.24 29.04 -7.59
CA GLY A 383 -12.65 28.68 -7.78
C GLY A 383 -12.88 27.31 -8.44
N ARG A 384 -11.81 26.58 -8.74
CA ARG A 384 -11.85 25.29 -9.44
C ARG A 384 -10.62 24.43 -9.10
N GLY A 385 -10.84 23.27 -8.51
CA GLY A 385 -9.75 22.34 -8.20
C GLY A 385 -10.14 21.16 -7.31
N VAL A 386 -9.19 20.27 -7.09
CA VAL A 386 -9.37 19.03 -6.33
C VAL A 386 -8.21 18.83 -5.34
N MET A 387 -8.54 18.63 -4.08
CA MET A 387 -7.62 18.18 -3.03
C MET A 387 -7.94 16.72 -2.70
N ILE A 388 -7.01 15.80 -2.98
CA ILE A 388 -7.08 14.41 -2.51
C ILE A 388 -6.37 14.31 -1.17
N TYR A 389 -7.04 13.75 -0.17
CA TYR A 389 -6.46 13.40 1.13
C TYR A 389 -6.34 11.88 1.26
N LEU A 390 -5.14 11.36 1.00
CA LEU A 390 -4.82 9.94 1.10
C LEU A 390 -4.51 9.56 2.55
N ARG A 391 -5.49 8.94 3.18
CA ARG A 391 -5.34 8.24 4.47
C ARG A 391 -4.43 7.01 4.35
N GLY A 392 -3.84 6.59 5.47
CA GLY A 392 -2.91 5.47 5.54
C GLY A 392 -1.46 5.82 5.17
N HIS A 393 -1.20 7.06 4.74
CA HIS A 393 0.14 7.53 4.36
C HIS A 393 0.96 8.09 5.53
N GLU A 394 0.45 7.99 6.76
CA GLU A 394 1.12 8.50 7.95
C GLU A 394 2.52 7.91 8.09
N GLY A 395 3.49 8.75 8.42
CA GLY A 395 4.90 8.34 8.55
C GLY A 395 5.54 7.88 7.24
N ARG A 396 4.97 8.20 6.07
CA ARG A 396 5.31 7.62 4.75
C ARG A 396 4.85 6.16 4.58
N GLY A 397 3.73 5.81 5.21
CA GLY A 397 3.10 4.50 5.09
C GLY A 397 3.48 3.53 6.22
N ILE A 398 4.36 3.92 7.14
CA ILE A 398 4.73 3.08 8.31
C ILE A 398 3.73 3.21 9.48
N GLY A 399 2.79 4.16 9.39
CA GLY A 399 1.79 4.42 10.41
C GLY A 399 2.27 5.33 11.55
N LEU A 400 1.32 5.74 12.39
CA LEU A 400 1.56 6.74 13.44
C LEU A 400 2.53 6.25 14.53
N GLY A 401 2.39 4.99 14.98
CA GLY A 401 3.23 4.43 16.04
C GLY A 401 4.71 4.41 15.66
N HIS A 402 5.03 3.82 14.50
CA HIS A 402 6.40 3.76 13.99
C HIS A 402 6.95 5.15 13.63
N LYS A 403 6.11 6.07 13.17
CA LYS A 403 6.53 7.48 12.97
C LYS A 403 7.04 8.11 14.27
N LEU A 404 6.34 7.90 15.39
CA LEU A 404 6.77 8.45 16.69
C LEU A 404 8.05 7.76 17.18
N GLN A 405 8.24 6.48 16.89
CA GLN A 405 9.52 5.80 17.14
C GLN A 405 10.66 6.38 16.29
N ALA A 406 10.40 6.63 15.00
CA ALA A 406 11.37 7.26 14.09
C ALA A 406 11.73 8.69 14.55
N TYR A 407 10.79 9.42 15.15
CA TYR A 407 11.09 10.70 15.81
C TYR A 407 12.06 10.56 16.97
N ASN A 408 11.93 9.52 17.80
CA ASN A 408 12.88 9.28 18.89
C ASN A 408 14.29 9.00 18.36
N LEU A 409 14.43 8.26 17.26
CA LEU A 409 15.72 8.02 16.60
C LEU A 409 16.28 9.31 15.97
N GLN A 410 15.41 10.15 15.40
CA GLN A 410 15.82 11.45 14.86
C GLN A 410 16.32 12.41 15.94
N ASP A 411 15.65 12.41 17.10
CA ASP A 411 16.07 13.17 18.28
C ASP A 411 17.44 12.66 18.82
N GLN A 412 17.83 11.43 18.50
CA GLN A 412 19.15 10.84 18.78
C GLN A 412 20.18 11.10 17.68
N GLY A 413 19.81 11.81 16.60
CA GLY A 413 20.73 12.27 15.56
C GLY A 413 20.56 11.61 14.20
N HIS A 414 19.74 10.57 14.08
CA HIS A 414 19.44 9.93 12.78
C HIS A 414 18.64 10.88 11.88
N ASP A 415 18.72 10.71 10.57
CA ASP A 415 17.75 11.35 9.68
C ASP A 415 16.50 10.48 9.44
N THR A 416 15.52 11.03 8.73
CA THR A 416 14.25 10.33 8.49
C THR A 416 14.40 9.04 7.67
N VAL A 417 15.41 8.95 6.79
CA VAL A 417 15.64 7.74 5.98
C VAL A 417 16.32 6.68 6.84
N GLU A 418 17.37 7.07 7.58
CA GLU A 418 18.11 6.19 8.48
C GLU A 418 17.20 5.61 9.57
N ALA A 419 16.38 6.45 10.21
CA ALA A 419 15.44 6.02 11.23
C ALA A 419 14.43 4.99 10.71
N ASN A 420 13.95 5.15 9.47
CA ASN A 420 13.02 4.19 8.87
C ASN A 420 13.70 2.86 8.56
N LEU A 421 14.90 2.89 7.98
CA LEU A 421 15.68 1.70 7.66
C LEU A 421 16.07 0.91 8.91
N GLU A 422 16.43 1.61 10.00
CA GLU A 422 16.77 1.00 11.28
C GLU A 422 15.55 0.32 11.94
N LEU A 423 14.36 0.89 11.76
CA LEU A 423 13.10 0.28 12.18
C LEU A 423 12.64 -0.85 11.23
N GLY A 424 13.40 -1.18 10.19
CA GLY A 424 13.11 -2.25 9.23
C GLY A 424 12.12 -1.87 8.12
N PHE A 425 11.85 -0.57 7.92
CA PHE A 425 10.91 -0.09 6.90
C PHE A 425 11.61 0.51 5.68
N ALA A 426 10.91 0.48 4.54
CA ALA A 426 11.31 1.22 3.35
C ALA A 426 11.33 2.75 3.61
N ALA A 427 12.18 3.46 2.86
CA ALA A 427 12.28 4.92 2.98
C ALA A 427 10.96 5.65 2.61
N ASP A 428 10.15 5.07 1.72
CA ASP A 428 8.84 5.56 1.33
C ASP A 428 7.96 4.39 0.85
N ALA A 429 6.88 4.08 1.57
CA ALA A 429 5.96 2.98 1.23
C ALA A 429 4.63 3.48 0.66
N ARG A 430 4.53 4.77 0.30
CA ARG A 430 3.26 5.38 -0.11
C ARG A 430 2.83 4.94 -1.51
N ASP A 431 1.55 4.60 -1.65
CA ASP A 431 0.91 4.28 -2.93
C ASP A 431 0.00 5.42 -3.39
N TYR A 432 0.21 5.92 -4.61
CA TYR A 432 -0.59 6.99 -5.20
C TYR A 432 -1.61 6.50 -6.23
N GLY A 433 -1.66 5.20 -6.53
CA GLY A 433 -2.59 4.62 -7.50
C GLY A 433 -4.06 4.86 -7.13
N ILE A 434 -4.40 4.76 -5.84
CA ILE A 434 -5.72 5.11 -5.31
C ILE A 434 -6.08 6.57 -5.61
N GLY A 435 -5.15 7.51 -5.37
CA GLY A 435 -5.35 8.93 -5.66
C GLY A 435 -5.57 9.20 -7.16
N ALA A 436 -4.85 8.50 -8.04
CA ALA A 436 -5.06 8.59 -9.47
C ALA A 436 -6.45 8.11 -9.90
N GLN A 437 -6.95 7.00 -9.34
CA GLN A 437 -8.31 6.52 -9.63
C GLN A 437 -9.39 7.47 -9.09
N MET A 438 -9.19 8.06 -7.91
CA MET A 438 -10.11 9.07 -7.37
C MET A 438 -10.19 10.30 -8.30
N LEU A 439 -9.05 10.81 -8.77
CA LEU A 439 -9.02 11.93 -9.73
C LEU A 439 -9.76 11.61 -11.03
N ARG A 440 -9.60 10.39 -11.54
CA ARG A 440 -10.34 9.92 -12.73
C ARG A 440 -11.84 9.81 -12.49
N ASP A 441 -12.28 9.30 -11.34
CA ASP A 441 -13.72 9.18 -11.00
C ASP A 441 -14.37 10.56 -10.86
N ILE A 442 -13.64 11.55 -10.32
CA ILE A 442 -14.07 12.97 -10.26
C ILE A 442 -14.16 13.61 -11.65
N GLY A 443 -13.45 13.07 -12.64
CA GLY A 443 -13.47 13.54 -14.03
C GLY A 443 -12.23 14.30 -14.48
N VAL A 444 -11.16 14.32 -13.67
CA VAL A 444 -9.88 14.96 -14.06
C VAL A 444 -9.23 14.16 -15.20
N ARG A 445 -8.70 14.88 -16.19
CA ARG A 445 -7.91 14.36 -17.32
C ARG A 445 -6.56 15.03 -17.40
N THR A 446 -6.54 16.36 -17.36
CA THR A 446 -5.29 17.14 -17.31
C THR A 446 -5.28 18.04 -16.07
N MET A 447 -4.10 18.21 -15.47
CA MET A 447 -3.98 18.90 -14.19
C MET A 447 -2.73 19.75 -14.04
N ARG A 448 -2.86 20.84 -13.29
CA ARG A 448 -1.74 21.58 -12.69
C ARG A 448 -1.52 21.03 -11.30
N LEU A 449 -0.45 20.27 -11.12
CA LEU A 449 -0.23 19.50 -9.89
C LEU A 449 0.55 20.32 -8.87
N MET A 450 -0.02 20.48 -7.69
CA MET A 450 0.55 21.21 -6.56
C MET A 450 1.53 20.34 -5.75
N THR A 451 2.82 20.37 -6.10
CA THR A 451 3.85 19.54 -5.45
C THR A 451 5.26 20.13 -5.54
N ASN A 452 6.06 19.88 -4.51
CA ASN A 452 7.49 20.25 -4.46
C ASN A 452 8.42 19.06 -4.77
N ASN A 453 7.88 17.85 -4.92
CA ASN A 453 8.67 16.65 -5.17
C ASN A 453 8.60 16.26 -6.66
N PRO A 454 9.73 16.30 -7.40
CA PRO A 454 9.79 16.02 -8.84
C PRO A 454 9.61 14.55 -9.23
N ALA A 455 9.70 13.62 -8.28
CA ALA A 455 9.51 12.18 -8.47
C ALA A 455 8.05 11.73 -8.31
N LYS A 456 7.14 12.57 -7.78
CA LYS A 456 5.70 12.26 -7.65
C LYS A 456 4.94 12.11 -8.99
N PHE A 457 5.64 12.11 -10.12
CA PHE A 457 5.09 12.32 -11.45
C PHE A 457 5.10 11.08 -12.34
N THR A 458 5.65 9.97 -11.87
CA THR A 458 5.73 8.74 -12.67
C THR A 458 4.42 7.95 -12.60
N GLY A 459 4.06 7.29 -13.70
CA GLY A 459 2.88 6.39 -13.77
C GLY A 459 1.49 7.03 -13.94
N LEU A 460 1.31 8.35 -13.89
CA LEU A 460 -0.03 8.99 -14.04
C LEU A 460 -0.64 8.81 -15.44
N LYS A 461 0.19 8.79 -16.49
CA LYS A 461 -0.25 8.55 -17.88
C LYS A 461 -1.07 7.26 -18.01
N GLY A 462 -0.70 6.24 -17.25
CA GLY A 462 -1.40 4.95 -17.21
C GLY A 462 -2.87 5.03 -16.82
N TYR A 463 -3.21 5.99 -15.96
CA TYR A 463 -4.59 6.22 -15.51
C TYR A 463 -5.36 7.14 -16.44
N GLY A 464 -4.79 7.55 -17.59
CA GLY A 464 -5.38 8.57 -18.46
C GLY A 464 -5.40 9.95 -17.81
N LEU A 465 -4.36 10.25 -17.01
CA LEU A 465 -4.12 11.53 -16.37
C LEU A 465 -2.82 12.14 -16.92
N ALA A 466 -2.84 13.44 -17.21
CA ALA A 466 -1.66 14.18 -17.64
C ALA A 466 -1.42 15.39 -16.74
N VAL A 467 -0.16 15.59 -16.35
CA VAL A 467 0.26 16.82 -15.66
C VAL A 467 0.70 17.81 -16.73
N VAL A 468 0.05 18.97 -16.79
CA VAL A 468 0.38 20.05 -17.74
C VAL A 468 1.28 21.11 -17.11
N GLU A 469 1.25 21.24 -15.78
CA GLU A 469 2.05 22.23 -15.05
C GLU A 469 2.34 21.72 -13.63
N ARG A 470 3.46 22.15 -13.06
CA ARG A 470 3.78 21.97 -11.64
C ARG A 470 3.61 23.30 -10.91
N VAL A 471 2.78 23.29 -9.87
CA VAL A 471 2.56 24.47 -9.02
C VAL A 471 3.27 24.24 -7.68
N PRO A 472 4.29 25.03 -7.32
CA PRO A 472 4.98 24.84 -6.04
C PRO A 472 4.08 25.26 -4.87
N VAL A 473 4.23 24.57 -3.73
CA VAL A 473 3.54 24.88 -2.47
C VAL A 473 4.59 25.24 -1.43
N ILE A 474 4.98 26.51 -1.40
CA ILE A 474 6.08 27.00 -0.57
C ILE A 474 5.54 27.44 0.77
N THR A 475 6.01 26.80 1.84
CA THR A 475 5.69 27.15 3.22
C THR A 475 6.90 27.75 3.94
N PRO A 476 6.71 28.54 5.00
CA PRO A 476 7.82 29.10 5.77
C PRO A 476 8.73 28.01 6.35
N ILE A 477 10.04 28.25 6.29
CA ILE A 477 11.06 27.45 6.98
C ILE A 477 11.18 28.00 8.41
N THR A 478 11.07 27.13 9.40
CA THR A 478 11.29 27.43 10.83
C THR A 478 12.53 26.69 11.32
N GLU A 479 13.05 27.07 12.49
CA GLU A 479 14.19 26.37 13.08
C GLU A 479 13.89 24.87 13.32
N GLU A 480 12.66 24.53 13.70
CA GLU A 480 12.23 23.15 13.96
C GLU A 480 12.10 22.30 12.70
N ASN A 481 11.71 22.87 11.55
CA ASN A 481 11.49 22.10 10.31
C ASN A 481 12.68 22.14 9.35
N LYS A 482 13.65 23.03 9.56
CA LYS A 482 14.79 23.25 8.64
C LYS A 482 15.51 21.96 8.27
N ARG A 483 15.91 21.17 9.28
CA ARG A 483 16.63 19.90 9.07
C ARG A 483 15.81 18.92 8.24
N TYR A 484 14.51 18.79 8.54
CA TYR A 484 13.61 17.90 7.80
C TYR A 484 13.43 18.32 6.33
N LEU A 485 13.30 19.62 6.07
CA LEU A 485 13.19 20.15 4.70
C LEU A 485 14.50 20.01 3.91
N GLU A 486 15.64 20.23 4.56
CA GLU A 486 16.97 20.00 3.99
C GLU A 486 17.21 18.53 3.61
N THR A 487 16.80 17.57 4.46
CA THR A 487 16.85 16.14 4.11
C THR A 487 15.99 15.84 2.88
N LYS A 488 14.78 16.38 2.80
CA LYS A 488 13.92 16.23 1.60
C LYS A 488 14.54 16.85 0.35
N ARG A 489 15.22 17.99 0.48
CA ARG A 489 15.90 18.66 -0.65
C ARG A 489 17.06 17.80 -1.15
N THR A 490 17.96 17.45 -0.25
CA THR A 490 19.24 16.78 -0.57
C THR A 490 19.07 15.32 -0.96
N LYS A 491 18.24 14.55 -0.25
CA LYS A 491 18.08 13.11 -0.48
C LYS A 491 16.91 12.74 -1.39
N MET A 492 15.94 13.65 -1.60
CA MET A 492 14.69 13.35 -2.32
C MET A 492 14.39 14.35 -3.45
N GLY A 493 15.29 15.27 -3.74
CA GLY A 493 15.18 16.22 -4.86
C GLY A 493 14.05 17.24 -4.72
N HIS A 494 13.52 17.48 -3.51
CA HIS A 494 12.49 18.49 -3.32
C HIS A 494 13.01 19.90 -3.63
N ILE A 495 12.22 20.71 -4.34
CA ILE A 495 12.55 22.09 -4.69
C ILE A 495 11.86 23.05 -3.72
N TYR A 496 12.61 24.01 -3.18
CA TYR A 496 12.09 25.06 -2.28
C TYR A 496 12.40 26.46 -2.82
N ALA A 497 11.91 27.51 -2.15
CA ALA A 497 12.07 28.91 -2.59
C ALA A 497 13.53 29.32 -2.84
N SER A 498 14.47 28.78 -2.06
CA SER A 498 15.92 29.04 -2.20
C SER A 498 16.58 28.35 -3.40
N ASP A 499 15.87 27.44 -4.08
CA ASP A 499 16.31 26.78 -5.33
C ASP A 499 15.83 27.54 -6.59
N LEU A 500 14.76 28.32 -6.47
CA LEU A 500 14.16 29.07 -7.59
C LEU A 500 14.89 30.38 -7.89
N SER A 501 15.88 30.75 -7.07
CA SER A 501 16.72 31.95 -7.20
C SER A 501 17.82 31.80 -8.24
N GLY A 502 17.41 31.57 -9.50
CA GLY A 502 18.23 31.76 -10.70
C GLY A 502 17.55 32.63 -11.75
N ALA A 503 16.21 32.65 -11.79
CA ALA A 503 15.43 33.36 -12.83
C ALA A 503 14.64 34.58 -12.32
N LEU A 504 14.71 34.92 -11.03
CA LEU A 504 13.91 35.98 -10.41
C LEU A 504 14.74 36.97 -9.56
N ALA A 505 16.00 37.20 -9.95
CA ALA A 505 16.91 38.12 -9.26
C ALA A 505 16.69 39.62 -9.59
N SER A 506 15.58 39.99 -10.24
CA SER A 506 15.27 41.38 -10.60
C SER A 506 14.14 42.03 -9.78
N PHE A 507 13.62 41.36 -8.74
CA PHE A 507 12.58 41.94 -7.86
C PHE A 507 13.04 42.04 -6.40
N ARG A 508 14.20 42.65 -6.17
CA ARG A 508 14.49 43.30 -4.89
C ARG A 508 14.22 44.79 -5.06
N ASP A 509 13.15 45.28 -4.46
CA ASP A 509 12.95 46.71 -4.29
C ASP A 509 13.94 47.21 -3.21
N PRO A 510 14.75 48.25 -3.47
CA PRO A 510 15.74 48.75 -2.54
C PRO A 510 15.14 49.87 -1.69
N ASP A 511 14.40 49.54 -0.64
CA ASP A 511 14.01 50.54 0.37
C ASP A 511 13.92 49.89 1.76
N ILE A 512 15.10 49.57 2.31
CA ILE A 512 15.32 49.56 3.76
C ILE A 512 16.55 50.43 3.99
N ASN A 513 16.33 51.73 4.06
CA ASN A 513 17.34 52.66 4.58
C ASN A 513 17.53 52.38 6.07
N VAL A 514 18.71 51.85 6.38
CA VAL A 514 19.31 51.90 7.70
C VAL A 514 19.57 53.37 8.03
N THR A 515 18.90 53.90 9.05
CA THR A 515 19.36 55.11 9.73
C THR A 515 20.04 54.69 11.03
N ASP A 516 21.36 54.69 10.97
CA ASP A 516 22.27 54.83 12.12
C ASP A 516 22.28 56.31 12.59
N GLN A 517 22.75 56.52 13.83
CA GLN A 517 22.93 57.77 14.61
C GLN A 517 21.78 58.11 15.60
N ASP A 518 21.98 58.38 16.88
CA ASP A 518 23.21 58.56 17.69
C ASP A 518 22.86 58.71 19.19
N GLN A 519 23.91 58.66 20.03
CA GLN A 519 24.08 59.15 21.42
C GLN A 519 23.66 58.24 22.60
N GLN A 520 24.59 57.61 23.34
CA GLN A 520 25.60 58.12 24.31
C GLN A 520 25.07 58.83 25.57
N ASP A 521 25.53 58.27 26.70
CA ASP A 521 25.81 58.85 28.02
C ASP A 521 24.69 58.97 29.07
N ASN A 522 24.79 58.15 30.13
CA ASN A 522 25.40 58.65 31.37
C ASN A 522 25.71 57.55 32.41
N GLU A 523 26.92 57.63 32.95
CA GLU A 523 27.48 56.89 34.10
C GLU A 523 26.85 57.32 35.43
N THR A 524 26.70 56.40 36.39
CA THR A 524 27.44 56.40 37.67
C THR A 524 27.36 55.04 38.35
#